data_AF-A0A9J7DHP7-F1
#
_entry.id   AF-A0A9J7DHP7-F1
#
_cell.length_a   1.000
_cell.length_b   1.000
_cell.length_c   1.000
_cell.angle_alpha   90.00
_cell.angle_beta   90.00
_cell.angle_gamma   90.00
#
_symmetry.space_group_name_H-M   'P 1'
#
loop_
_entity.id
_entity.type
_entity.pdbx_description
1 polymer ?
#
loop_
_entity_poly.entity_id
_entity_poly.type
_entity_poly.pdbx_seq_one_letter_code
_entity_poly.pdbx_strand_id
1 'polypeptide(L)'
;MNIYKLVFFQIIILISAKASCGDTDYDAFSNISKDFSLPESLKRFARMRCLQTYPQADFHNFTNTHDTQCFLQCFLYKMGLMNLSTRGLDSNKFLDLWDDIDEAFEEKCMDKFKFDEPLSGNCADTYHKLMEYRSHCLELFEFTFGQNSTWNSKEPSKSIGQSASEFCDSIEEGVETVTENSQSPEISFLGHYKSKLECLFQNYHYLDGYGRIDESEIILSYEEAQANSEDRRQVIKMCVHHANGNYHENNLKDEVFELQTCLKKYSPEFPYVSQRRDEVSREY
;
A
#
# COMPACT_ATOMS: atom_id res chain seq x y z
N MET A 1 -69.14 13.96 6.94
CA MET A 1 -68.33 14.41 5.78
C MET A 1 -67.13 15.18 6.33
N ASN A 2 -65.87 14.74 6.29
CA ASN A 2 -65.29 13.43 6.03
C ASN A 2 -63.93 13.42 6.77
N ILE A 3 -63.78 12.60 7.80
CA ILE A 3 -62.57 12.50 8.66
C ILE A 3 -61.34 12.04 7.85
N TYR A 4 -61.55 11.54 6.63
CA TYR A 4 -60.52 11.20 5.65
C TYR A 4 -59.79 12.38 5.00
N LYS A 5 -60.21 13.65 5.22
CA LYS A 5 -59.49 14.82 4.67
C LYS A 5 -58.46 15.45 5.61
N LEU A 6 -58.51 15.20 6.92
CA LEU A 6 -57.50 15.73 7.85
C LEU A 6 -56.26 14.83 7.97
N VAL A 7 -56.41 13.51 7.75
CA VAL A 7 -55.30 12.54 7.79
C VAL A 7 -54.44 12.61 6.51
N PHE A 8 -55.00 13.11 5.40
CA PHE A 8 -54.26 13.26 4.14
C PHE A 8 -53.32 14.48 4.10
N PHE A 9 -53.57 15.51 4.92
CA PHE A 9 -52.72 16.70 4.99
C PHE A 9 -51.50 16.54 5.92
N GLN A 10 -51.51 15.57 6.84
CA GLN A 10 -50.34 15.24 7.66
C GLN A 10 -49.41 14.20 7.04
N ILE A 11 -49.85 13.45 6.02
CA ILE A 11 -48.99 12.50 5.29
C ILE A 11 -48.22 13.18 4.14
N ILE A 12 -48.70 14.30 3.59
CA ILE A 12 -47.97 15.04 2.53
C ILE A 12 -46.86 15.94 3.10
N ILE A 13 -46.92 16.31 4.38
CA ILE A 13 -45.83 17.06 5.04
C ILE A 13 -44.67 16.12 5.46
N LEU A 14 -44.89 14.80 5.50
CA LEU A 14 -43.84 13.78 5.72
C LEU A 14 -43.24 13.19 4.44
N ILE A 15 -43.69 13.63 3.25
CA ILE A 15 -43.13 13.20 1.95
C ILE A 15 -42.57 14.39 1.13
N SER A 16 -42.71 15.63 1.61
CA SER A 16 -42.21 16.83 0.92
C SER A 16 -41.02 17.51 1.62
N ALA A 17 -40.54 16.98 2.74
CA ALA A 17 -39.34 17.45 3.44
C ALA A 17 -38.04 16.83 2.88
N LYS A 18 -37.97 16.67 1.55
CA LYS A 18 -36.76 16.21 0.83
C LYS A 18 -36.56 17.04 -0.44
N ALA A 19 -36.65 18.36 -0.31
CA ALA A 19 -36.17 19.31 -1.29
C ALA A 19 -36.08 20.69 -0.62
N SER A 20 -34.91 21.32 -0.71
CA SER A 20 -34.58 22.69 -0.27
C SER A 20 -34.23 22.90 1.21
N CYS A 21 -32.99 22.54 1.54
CA CYS A 21 -32.02 23.47 2.13
C CYS A 21 -30.85 23.47 1.12
N GLY A 22 -30.37 24.57 0.53
CA GLY A 22 -29.92 25.75 1.23
C GLY A 22 -28.47 25.52 1.63
N ASP A 23 -27.57 25.68 0.65
CA ASP A 23 -26.11 25.85 0.71
C ASP A 23 -25.43 25.45 2.03
N THR A 24 -24.99 24.20 2.10
CA THR A 24 -23.82 23.79 2.87
C THR A 24 -23.09 22.71 2.08
N ASP A 25 -21.86 23.02 1.66
CA ASP A 25 -20.90 22.20 0.94
C ASP A 25 -20.73 20.80 1.56
N TYR A 26 -21.50 19.82 1.11
CA TYR A 26 -21.20 18.39 1.27
C TYR A 26 -21.87 17.62 0.13
N ASP A 27 -21.16 17.56 -0.99
CA ASP A 27 -21.16 16.49 -2.00
C ASP A 27 -20.13 16.94 -3.05
N ALA A 28 -19.10 16.21 -3.40
CA ALA A 28 -18.70 14.88 -3.03
C ALA A 28 -17.18 14.87 -3.16
N PHE A 29 -16.55 14.24 -2.17
CA PHE A 29 -15.22 13.69 -2.24
C PHE A 29 -14.89 13.31 -3.69
N SER A 30 -13.97 14.06 -4.30
CA SER A 30 -13.19 13.48 -5.37
C SER A 30 -12.62 12.20 -4.78
N ASN A 31 -13.06 11.06 -5.30
CA ASN A 31 -12.23 9.87 -5.37
C ASN A 31 -10.97 10.31 -6.13
N ILE A 32 -10.05 10.98 -5.42
CA ILE A 32 -8.66 10.94 -5.77
C ILE A 32 -8.34 9.50 -5.40
N SER A 33 -8.46 8.59 -6.39
CA SER A 33 -7.65 7.39 -6.33
C SER A 33 -6.26 7.89 -6.01
N LYS A 34 -5.74 7.57 -4.83
CA LYS A 34 -4.39 7.99 -4.46
C LYS A 34 -3.48 7.46 -5.57
N ASP A 35 -2.93 8.36 -6.38
CA ASP A 35 -2.07 7.99 -7.50
C ASP A 35 -1.03 7.00 -6.99
N PHE A 36 -0.92 5.85 -7.66
CA PHE A 36 0.01 4.83 -7.21
C PHE A 36 1.44 5.36 -7.29
N SER A 37 2.14 5.36 -6.14
CA SER A 37 3.54 5.75 -6.08
C SER A 37 4.42 4.52 -5.87
N LEU A 38 5.61 4.53 -6.50
CA LEU A 38 6.62 3.49 -6.35
C LEU A 38 7.92 4.08 -5.78
N PRO A 39 7.99 4.30 -4.45
CA PRO A 39 9.20 4.76 -3.78
C PRO A 39 10.37 3.80 -4.01
N GLU A 40 11.59 4.32 -4.09
CA GLU A 40 12.78 3.50 -4.30
C GLU A 40 13.02 2.54 -3.11
N SER A 41 12.64 2.93 -1.88
CA SER A 41 12.68 2.02 -0.71
C SER A 41 11.79 0.79 -0.90
N LEU A 42 10.60 0.94 -1.50
CA LEU A 42 9.71 -0.20 -1.79
C LEU A 42 10.32 -1.13 -2.84
N LYS A 43 10.94 -0.57 -3.89
CA LYS A 43 11.67 -1.37 -4.90
C LYS A 43 12.83 -2.14 -4.27
N ARG A 44 13.64 -1.48 -3.42
CA ARG A 44 14.75 -2.14 -2.71
C ARG A 44 14.26 -3.25 -1.80
N PHE A 45 13.25 -2.98 -0.97
CA PHE A 45 12.63 -3.98 -0.11
C PHE A 45 12.13 -5.18 -0.91
N ALA A 46 11.30 -4.95 -1.94
CA ALA A 46 10.74 -6.01 -2.77
C ALA A 46 11.85 -6.86 -3.40
N ARG A 47 12.91 -6.23 -3.92
CA ARG A 47 14.07 -6.93 -4.48
C ARG A 47 14.75 -7.80 -3.44
N MET A 48 15.09 -7.26 -2.27
CA MET A 48 15.78 -8.02 -1.22
C MET A 48 14.92 -9.19 -0.73
N ARG A 49 13.63 -8.95 -0.46
CA ARG A 49 12.73 -10.00 0.03
C ARG A 49 12.57 -11.13 -0.97
N CYS A 50 12.39 -10.80 -2.24
CA CYS A 50 12.23 -11.81 -3.28
C CYS A 50 13.53 -12.57 -3.57
N LEU A 51 14.70 -11.93 -3.45
CA LEU A 51 16.00 -12.61 -3.56
C LEU A 51 16.27 -13.56 -2.39
N GLN A 52 15.75 -13.30 -1.19
CA GLN A 52 15.84 -14.26 -0.09
C GLN A 52 15.07 -15.55 -0.38
N THR A 53 13.97 -15.46 -1.14
CA THR A 53 13.18 -16.65 -1.54
C THR A 53 13.74 -17.32 -2.80
N TYR A 54 14.21 -16.53 -3.77
CA TYR A 54 14.72 -17.00 -5.06
C TYR A 54 16.17 -16.52 -5.28
N PRO A 55 17.15 -17.08 -4.54
CA PRO A 55 18.52 -16.56 -4.53
C PRO A 55 19.31 -16.79 -5.82
N GLN A 56 18.83 -17.66 -6.72
CA GLN A 56 19.47 -17.90 -8.03
C GLN A 56 18.84 -17.09 -9.17
N ALA A 57 17.91 -16.19 -8.87
CA ALA A 57 17.30 -15.31 -9.86
C ALA A 57 18.33 -14.33 -10.43
N ASP A 58 18.41 -14.26 -11.76
CA ASP A 58 19.20 -13.26 -12.46
C ASP A 58 18.30 -12.10 -12.89
N PHE A 59 18.03 -11.21 -11.94
CA PHE A 59 17.24 -10.00 -12.16
C PHE A 59 17.94 -8.98 -13.08
N HIS A 60 19.25 -9.08 -13.27
CA HIS A 60 19.99 -8.13 -14.10
C HIS A 60 19.84 -8.45 -15.58
N ASN A 61 19.92 -9.74 -15.95
CA ASN A 61 19.82 -10.16 -17.34
C ASN A 61 18.43 -10.72 -17.71
N PHE A 62 17.52 -10.84 -16.74
CA PHE A 62 16.18 -11.40 -16.92
C PHE A 62 16.19 -12.79 -17.55
N THR A 63 17.13 -13.65 -17.13
CA THR A 63 17.30 -15.00 -17.71
C THR A 63 16.02 -15.82 -17.57
N ASN A 64 15.73 -16.64 -18.58
CA ASN A 64 14.54 -17.49 -18.59
C ASN A 64 14.76 -18.76 -17.75
N THR A 65 14.88 -18.60 -16.43
CA THR A 65 14.96 -19.70 -15.45
C THR A 65 13.76 -19.66 -14.51
N HIS A 66 13.41 -20.79 -13.91
CA HIS A 66 12.31 -20.87 -12.95
C HIS A 66 12.45 -19.87 -11.80
N ASP A 67 13.65 -19.75 -11.21
CA ASP A 67 13.91 -18.83 -10.11
C ASP A 67 13.76 -17.37 -10.54
N THR A 68 14.28 -16.98 -11.71
CA THR A 68 14.08 -15.61 -12.23
C THR A 68 12.61 -15.32 -12.51
N GLN A 69 11.87 -16.29 -13.08
CA GLN A 69 10.45 -16.14 -13.33
C GLN A 69 9.67 -15.88 -12.03
N CYS A 70 9.90 -16.71 -11.00
CA CYS A 70 9.19 -16.57 -9.73
C CYS A 70 9.66 -15.36 -8.92
N PHE A 71 10.92 -14.99 -9.04
CA PHE A 71 11.43 -13.73 -8.51
C PHE A 71 10.66 -12.55 -9.08
N LEU A 72 10.49 -12.46 -10.40
CA LEU A 72 9.79 -11.31 -11.02
C LEU A 72 8.32 -11.26 -10.60
N GLN A 73 7.65 -12.40 -10.48
CA GLN A 73 6.29 -12.44 -9.95
C GLN A 73 6.23 -11.95 -8.50
N CYS A 74 7.12 -12.43 -7.63
CA CYS A 74 7.23 -11.96 -6.26
C CYS A 74 7.50 -10.45 -6.19
N PHE A 75 8.41 -9.97 -7.05
CA PHE A 75 8.85 -8.57 -7.08
C PHE A 75 7.69 -7.64 -7.44
N LEU A 76 6.94 -7.97 -8.50
CA LEU A 76 5.73 -7.24 -8.89
C LEU A 76 4.67 -7.30 -7.81
N TYR A 77 4.45 -8.46 -7.19
CA TYR A 77 3.49 -8.62 -6.11
C TYR A 77 3.82 -7.73 -4.91
N LYS A 78 5.08 -7.74 -4.43
CA LYS A 78 5.51 -6.96 -3.26
C LYS A 78 5.46 -5.45 -3.53
N MET A 79 5.66 -5.01 -4.77
CA MET A 79 5.46 -3.62 -5.18
C MET A 79 3.98 -3.25 -5.40
N GLY A 80 3.07 -4.23 -5.39
CA GLY A 80 1.66 -3.97 -5.63
C GLY A 80 1.27 -3.84 -7.11
N LEU A 81 2.12 -4.23 -8.05
CA LEU A 81 1.93 -4.04 -9.49
C LEU A 81 1.16 -5.19 -10.18
N MET A 82 0.56 -6.10 -9.41
CA MET A 82 -0.25 -7.18 -9.95
C MET A 82 -1.71 -6.97 -9.61
N ASN A 83 -2.61 -7.18 -10.56
CA ASN A 83 -4.03 -7.22 -10.25
C ASN A 83 -4.34 -8.55 -9.55
N LEU A 84 -4.74 -8.49 -8.28
CA LEU A 84 -4.97 -9.71 -7.48
C LEU A 84 -6.14 -10.57 -7.98
N SER A 85 -7.11 -9.98 -8.67
CA SER A 85 -8.28 -10.70 -9.20
C SER A 85 -7.93 -11.46 -10.48
N THR A 86 -7.16 -10.83 -11.37
CA THR A 86 -6.78 -11.44 -12.67
C THR A 86 -5.44 -12.14 -12.63
N ARG A 87 -4.64 -11.90 -11.57
CA ARG A 87 -3.24 -12.32 -11.41
C ARG A 87 -2.30 -11.76 -12.49
N GLY A 88 -2.81 -10.85 -13.34
CA GLY A 88 -2.06 -10.16 -14.37
C GLY A 88 -1.35 -8.91 -13.85
N LEU A 89 -0.82 -8.11 -14.76
CA LEU A 89 -0.26 -6.80 -14.45
C LEU A 89 -1.39 -5.82 -14.12
N ASP A 90 -1.19 -4.93 -13.15
CA ASP A 90 -2.19 -3.91 -12.81
C ASP A 90 -2.07 -2.71 -13.76
N SER A 91 -2.88 -2.71 -14.83
CA SER A 91 -2.84 -1.68 -15.88
C SER A 91 -2.94 -0.27 -15.33
N ASN A 92 -3.78 -0.04 -14.32
CA ASN A 92 -4.01 1.31 -13.79
C ASN A 92 -2.77 1.80 -13.04
N LYS A 93 -2.17 0.95 -12.19
CA LYS A 93 -0.94 1.32 -11.48
C LYS A 93 0.24 1.52 -12.42
N PHE A 94 0.32 0.73 -13.47
CA PHE A 94 1.33 0.92 -14.50
C PHE A 94 1.12 2.23 -15.26
N LEU A 95 -0.12 2.59 -15.59
CA LEU A 95 -0.45 3.91 -16.16
C LEU A 95 -0.12 5.03 -15.16
N ASP A 96 -0.52 4.95 -13.90
CA ASP A 96 -0.20 5.97 -12.88
C ASP A 96 1.33 6.21 -12.74
N LEU A 97 2.14 5.14 -12.81
CA LEU A 97 3.61 5.28 -12.80
C LEU A 97 4.14 6.04 -14.02
N TRP A 98 3.45 5.91 -15.15
CA TRP A 98 3.96 6.31 -16.45
C TRP A 98 3.24 7.51 -17.04
N ASP A 99 2.13 7.96 -16.45
CA ASP A 99 1.42 9.18 -16.83
C ASP A 99 2.36 10.40 -16.76
N ASP A 100 3.33 10.39 -15.84
CA ASP A 100 4.37 11.40 -15.71
C ASP A 100 5.57 11.19 -16.65
N ILE A 101 5.73 9.99 -17.21
CA ILE A 101 6.88 9.56 -18.00
C ILE A 101 6.60 9.59 -19.50
N ASP A 102 5.39 9.22 -19.93
CA ASP A 102 4.99 9.09 -21.33
C ASP A 102 5.06 10.44 -22.07
N GLU A 103 5.01 11.59 -21.39
CA GLU A 103 5.30 12.89 -22.00
C GLU A 103 6.78 13.04 -22.41
N ALA A 104 7.70 12.31 -21.77
CA ALA A 104 9.14 12.36 -22.02
C ALA A 104 9.64 11.32 -23.05
N PHE A 105 8.84 10.29 -23.36
CA PHE A 105 9.18 9.27 -24.36
C PHE A 105 8.35 9.48 -25.64
N GLU A 106 9.01 9.63 -26.79
CA GLU A 106 8.36 10.01 -28.06
C GLU A 106 7.43 8.92 -28.64
N GLU A 107 7.56 7.65 -28.21
CA GLU A 107 6.74 6.54 -28.67
C GLU A 107 5.69 6.13 -27.64
N LYS A 108 4.41 6.16 -28.04
CA LYS A 108 3.30 5.52 -27.32
C LYS A 108 3.38 3.99 -27.40
N CYS A 109 4.47 3.42 -26.92
CA CYS A 109 4.69 1.98 -26.93
C CYS A 109 3.61 1.25 -26.09
N MET A 110 3.09 1.95 -25.09
CA MET A 110 2.00 1.55 -24.20
C MET A 110 0.69 1.22 -24.93
N ASP A 111 0.36 1.95 -26.00
CA ASP A 111 -0.84 1.69 -26.82
C ASP A 111 -0.83 0.29 -27.47
N LYS A 112 0.36 -0.32 -27.60
CA LYS A 112 0.54 -1.62 -28.26
C LYS A 112 0.57 -2.79 -27.28
N PHE A 113 0.71 -2.54 -25.98
CA PHE A 113 0.79 -3.59 -24.97
C PHE A 113 -0.54 -3.76 -24.23
N LYS A 114 -1.00 -5.00 -24.11
CA LYS A 114 -2.24 -5.34 -23.38
C LYS A 114 -1.95 -5.72 -21.95
N PHE A 115 -2.18 -4.80 -21.01
CA PHE A 115 -1.94 -5.03 -19.58
C PHE A 115 -3.04 -5.85 -18.87
N ASP A 116 -4.26 -5.82 -19.39
CA ASP A 116 -5.48 -6.33 -18.73
C ASP A 116 -5.71 -7.84 -18.89
N GLU A 117 -4.79 -8.56 -19.52
CA GLU A 117 -4.92 -9.99 -19.75
C GLU A 117 -4.80 -10.80 -18.44
N PRO A 118 -5.81 -11.63 -18.09
CA PRO A 118 -5.72 -12.51 -16.93
C PRO A 118 -4.61 -13.55 -17.10
N LEU A 119 -3.87 -13.80 -16.02
CA LEU A 119 -2.80 -14.81 -15.99
C LEU A 119 -3.17 -15.97 -15.07
N SER A 120 -2.57 -17.14 -15.29
CA SER A 120 -2.87 -18.33 -14.48
C SER A 120 -2.41 -18.20 -13.02
N GLY A 121 -1.45 -17.29 -12.75
CA GLY A 121 -0.73 -17.19 -11.48
C GLY A 121 0.56 -18.01 -11.44
N ASN A 122 0.90 -18.73 -12.52
CA ASN A 122 2.22 -19.35 -12.65
C ASN A 122 3.30 -18.28 -12.92
N CYS A 123 4.49 -18.50 -12.35
CA CYS A 123 5.63 -17.60 -12.52
C CYS A 123 5.99 -17.35 -13.99
N ALA A 124 5.95 -18.41 -14.81
CA ALA A 124 6.29 -18.35 -16.23
C ALA A 124 5.38 -17.41 -17.03
N ASP A 125 4.09 -17.37 -16.72
CA ASP A 125 3.13 -16.51 -17.43
C ASP A 125 3.39 -15.03 -17.11
N THR A 126 3.65 -14.73 -15.82
CA THR A 126 4.02 -13.37 -15.38
C THR A 126 5.32 -12.94 -16.03
N TYR A 127 6.32 -13.83 -16.08
CA TYR A 127 7.59 -13.58 -16.75
C TYR A 127 7.42 -13.30 -18.24
N HIS A 128 6.70 -14.15 -18.98
CA HIS A 128 6.47 -13.95 -20.41
C HIS A 128 5.75 -12.64 -20.68
N LYS A 129 4.76 -12.28 -19.84
CA LYS A 129 4.04 -11.02 -19.98
C LYS A 129 4.94 -9.81 -19.73
N LEU A 130 5.80 -9.87 -18.73
CA LEU A 130 6.76 -8.82 -18.44
C LEU A 130 7.85 -8.70 -19.53
N MET A 131 8.29 -9.82 -20.11
CA MET A 131 9.24 -9.82 -21.23
C MET A 131 8.62 -9.34 -22.54
N GLU A 132 7.33 -9.62 -22.77
CA GLU A 132 6.56 -9.01 -23.85
C GLU A 132 6.49 -7.49 -23.65
N TYR A 133 6.25 -7.00 -22.43
CA TYR A 133 6.29 -5.57 -22.15
C TYR A 133 7.66 -4.97 -22.45
N ARG A 134 8.74 -5.58 -21.93
CA ARG A 134 10.12 -5.16 -22.18
C ARG A 134 10.47 -5.12 -23.67
N SER A 135 9.96 -6.05 -24.49
CA SER A 135 10.25 -6.07 -25.92
C SER A 135 9.52 -4.96 -26.70
N HIS A 136 8.35 -4.54 -26.24
CA HIS A 136 7.58 -3.46 -26.86
C HIS A 136 7.99 -2.07 -26.36
N CYS A 137 8.43 -1.97 -25.10
CA CYS A 137 8.69 -0.73 -24.38
C CYS A 137 10.06 -0.77 -23.67
N LEU A 138 11.14 -1.10 -24.39
CA LEU A 138 12.44 -1.36 -23.78
C LEU A 138 12.94 -0.19 -22.94
N GLU A 139 12.88 1.04 -23.46
CA GLU A 139 13.41 2.21 -22.76
C GLU A 139 12.64 2.50 -21.46
N LEU A 140 11.31 2.48 -21.52
CA LEU A 140 10.43 2.67 -20.35
C LEU A 140 10.62 1.55 -19.31
N PHE A 141 10.77 0.31 -19.78
CA PHE A 141 11.07 -0.83 -18.92
C PHE A 141 12.40 -0.65 -18.20
N GLU A 142 13.49 -0.35 -18.91
CA GLU A 142 14.82 -0.19 -18.33
C GLU A 142 14.89 1.05 -17.41
N PHE A 143 14.17 2.12 -17.74
CA PHE A 143 14.02 3.31 -16.90
C PHE A 143 13.41 2.97 -15.53
N THR A 144 12.40 2.10 -15.50
CA THR A 144 11.63 1.76 -14.29
C THR A 144 12.23 0.59 -13.50
N PHE A 145 12.60 -0.50 -14.19
CA PHE A 145 12.97 -1.78 -13.61
C PHE A 145 14.40 -2.23 -13.93
N GLY A 146 15.08 -1.55 -14.86
CA GLY A 146 16.44 -1.90 -15.26
C GLY A 146 17.44 -1.79 -14.11
N GLN A 147 18.62 -2.40 -14.31
CA GLN A 147 19.70 -2.36 -13.32
C GLN A 147 20.12 -0.93 -12.96
N ASN A 148 20.13 -0.05 -13.98
CA ASN A 148 20.46 1.37 -13.85
C ASN A 148 19.21 2.25 -13.91
N SER A 149 18.07 1.73 -13.46
CA SER A 149 16.80 2.47 -13.36
C SER A 149 17.04 3.86 -12.74
N THR A 150 16.63 4.91 -13.44
CA THR A 150 16.68 6.28 -12.95
C THR A 150 15.30 6.79 -12.49
N TRP A 151 14.29 5.91 -12.47
CA TRP A 151 12.99 6.21 -11.86
C TRP A 151 13.15 6.69 -10.42
N ASN A 152 12.55 7.85 -10.14
CA ASN A 152 12.40 8.38 -8.80
C ASN A 152 10.93 8.75 -8.60
N SER A 153 10.30 8.17 -7.57
CA SER A 153 8.97 8.59 -7.16
C SER A 153 8.95 10.07 -6.80
N LYS A 154 7.84 10.74 -7.07
CA LYS A 154 7.57 12.10 -6.55
C LYS A 154 7.42 12.10 -5.02
N GLU A 155 6.97 10.98 -4.46
CA GLU A 155 6.83 10.80 -3.02
C GLU A 155 8.21 10.62 -2.35
N PRO A 156 8.40 11.18 -1.14
CA PRO A 156 9.60 10.94 -0.35
C PRO A 156 9.89 9.45 -0.20
N SER A 157 11.15 9.07 -0.37
CA SER A 157 11.60 7.70 -0.18
C SER A 157 12.62 7.65 0.95
N LYS A 158 12.46 6.68 1.85
CA LYS A 158 13.44 6.38 2.88
C LYS A 158 14.80 6.08 2.25
N SER A 159 15.87 6.60 2.84
CA SER A 159 17.24 6.36 2.36
C SER A 159 17.85 5.09 2.98
N ILE A 160 18.81 4.47 2.28
CA ILE A 160 19.61 3.37 2.86
C ILE A 160 20.36 3.90 4.09
N GLY A 161 20.37 3.11 5.16
CA GLY A 161 20.99 3.47 6.44
C GLY A 161 20.08 4.30 7.37
N GLN A 162 18.97 4.85 6.86
CA GLN A 162 17.96 5.57 7.64
C GLN A 162 16.89 4.58 8.15
N SER A 163 16.54 4.63 9.44
CA SER A 163 15.45 3.79 9.96
C SER A 163 14.09 4.34 9.57
N ALA A 164 13.06 3.48 9.62
CA ALA A 164 11.69 3.89 9.37
C ALA A 164 11.26 5.02 10.31
N SER A 165 11.63 4.94 11.59
CA SER A 165 11.33 5.98 12.58
C SER A 165 11.99 7.31 12.22
N GLU A 166 13.28 7.32 11.90
CA GLU A 166 13.99 8.55 11.46
C GLU A 166 13.35 9.18 10.21
N PHE A 167 12.90 8.35 9.27
CA PHE A 167 12.24 8.82 8.06
C PHE A 167 10.85 9.39 8.33
N CYS A 168 10.01 8.65 9.07
CA CYS A 168 8.66 9.10 9.39
C CYS A 168 8.66 10.38 10.23
N ASP A 169 9.61 10.54 11.14
CA ASP A 169 9.80 11.78 11.90
C ASP A 169 10.16 12.96 10.99
N SER A 170 11.01 12.73 9.98
CA SER A 170 11.41 13.77 9.02
C SER A 170 10.28 14.25 8.09
N ILE A 171 9.26 13.42 7.85
CA ILE A 171 8.09 13.81 7.06
C ILE A 171 7.11 14.64 7.91
N GLU A 172 6.94 14.29 9.19
CA GLU A 172 6.03 15.01 10.09
C GLU A 172 6.52 16.43 10.42
N GLU A 173 7.84 16.65 10.49
CA GLU A 173 8.43 17.99 10.71
C GLU A 173 8.11 19.00 9.58
N GLY A 174 7.69 18.53 8.40
CA GLY A 174 7.27 19.36 7.27
C GLY A 174 5.79 19.79 7.28
N VAL A 175 4.98 19.30 8.22
CA VAL A 175 3.54 19.63 8.31
C VAL A 175 3.37 20.79 9.28
N GLU A 176 3.18 21.99 8.74
CA GLU A 176 3.01 23.23 9.51
C GLU A 176 1.95 23.13 10.62
N THR A 177 2.29 23.84 11.69
CA THR A 177 1.62 24.00 12.99
C THR A 177 0.09 24.11 12.96
N VAL A 178 -0.53 23.29 13.82
CA VAL A 178 -1.86 23.44 14.44
C VAL A 178 -2.24 24.92 14.59
N THR A 179 -3.22 25.39 13.81
CA THR A 179 -3.80 26.74 13.99
C THR A 179 -4.82 26.73 15.15
N GLU A 180 -5.06 27.88 15.79
CA GLU A 180 -5.90 28.06 16.98
C GLU A 180 -7.37 27.57 16.86
N ASN A 181 -7.81 27.14 15.67
CA ASN A 181 -9.14 26.58 15.40
C ASN A 181 -9.19 25.05 15.36
N SER A 182 -8.09 24.37 15.71
CA SER A 182 -8.01 22.91 15.66
C SER A 182 -8.90 22.27 16.73
N GLN A 183 -9.56 21.16 16.39
CA GLN A 183 -10.31 20.31 17.32
C GLN A 183 -9.49 19.99 18.59
N SER A 184 -10.16 19.50 19.65
CA SER A 184 -9.54 19.32 20.97
C SER A 184 -8.13 18.70 20.86
N PRO A 185 -7.15 19.17 21.66
CA PRO A 185 -5.74 18.74 21.56
C PRO A 185 -5.53 17.22 21.59
N GLU A 186 -6.45 16.49 22.20
CA GLU A 186 -6.44 15.03 22.29
C GLU A 186 -6.79 14.35 20.94
N ILE A 187 -7.74 14.90 20.18
CA ILE A 187 -8.14 14.38 18.87
C ILE A 187 -7.04 14.65 17.85
N SER A 188 -6.41 15.84 17.90
CA SER A 188 -5.28 16.15 17.02
C SER A 188 -4.09 15.24 17.32
N PHE A 189 -3.73 15.03 18.60
CA PHE A 189 -2.63 14.13 18.98
C PHE A 189 -2.86 12.69 18.51
N LEU A 190 -4.08 12.15 18.69
CA LEU A 190 -4.41 10.81 18.22
C LEU A 190 -4.31 10.70 16.69
N GLY A 191 -4.77 11.72 15.96
CA GLY A 191 -4.65 11.78 14.50
C GLY A 191 -3.19 11.77 14.01
N HIS A 192 -2.32 12.56 14.64
CA HIS A 192 -0.89 12.54 14.35
C HIS A 192 -0.28 11.17 14.69
N TYR A 193 -0.58 10.61 15.86
CA TYR A 193 -0.07 9.31 16.26
C TYR A 193 -0.45 8.19 15.27
N LYS A 194 -1.71 8.17 14.80
CA LYS A 194 -2.15 7.19 13.80
C LYS A 194 -1.44 7.38 12.45
N SER A 195 -1.19 8.63 12.05
CA SER A 195 -0.46 8.93 10.81
C SER A 195 1.00 8.47 10.89
N LYS A 196 1.67 8.70 12.02
CA LYS A 196 3.01 8.17 12.28
C LYS A 196 3.04 6.64 12.22
N LEU A 197 2.06 5.98 12.84
CA LEU A 197 1.99 4.51 12.81
C LEU A 197 1.79 3.98 11.39
N GLU A 198 0.94 4.62 10.58
CA GLU A 198 0.77 4.25 9.17
C GLU A 198 2.11 4.32 8.43
N CYS A 199 2.83 5.44 8.55
CA CYS A 199 4.14 5.60 7.93
C CYS A 199 5.13 4.51 8.38
N LEU A 200 5.18 4.23 9.69
CA LEU A 200 6.04 3.17 10.24
C LEU A 200 5.68 1.81 9.65
N PHE A 201 4.38 1.46 9.60
CA PHE A 201 3.95 0.13 9.15
C PHE A 201 4.11 -0.05 7.64
N GLN A 202 4.01 1.03 6.86
CA GLN A 202 4.39 1.05 5.44
C GLN A 202 5.89 0.77 5.29
N ASN A 203 6.75 1.43 6.08
CA ASN A 203 8.20 1.28 6.00
C ASN A 203 8.75 0.05 6.75
N TYR A 204 7.95 -0.61 7.59
CA TYR A 204 8.22 -1.95 8.08
C TYR A 204 7.70 -3.03 7.13
N HIS A 205 6.93 -2.65 6.11
CA HIS A 205 6.20 -3.54 5.21
C HIS A 205 5.27 -4.52 5.94
N TYR A 206 4.69 -4.07 7.07
CA TYR A 206 3.52 -4.72 7.66
C TYR A 206 2.26 -4.44 6.87
N LEU A 207 2.32 -3.46 5.96
CA LEU A 207 1.36 -3.28 4.89
C LEU A 207 1.99 -3.74 3.57
N ASP A 208 1.28 -4.58 2.82
CA ASP A 208 1.70 -5.01 1.49
C ASP A 208 1.52 -3.89 0.44
N GLY A 209 1.99 -4.11 -0.79
CA GLY A 209 1.83 -3.15 -1.91
C GLY A 209 0.37 -2.86 -2.32
N TYR A 210 -0.61 -3.46 -1.65
CA TYR A 210 -2.04 -3.22 -1.83
C TYR A 210 -2.66 -2.52 -0.61
N GLY A 211 -1.86 -2.11 0.37
CA GLY A 211 -2.31 -1.46 1.59
C GLY A 211 -3.00 -2.40 2.58
N ARG A 212 -2.82 -3.72 2.44
CA ARG A 212 -3.39 -4.72 3.36
C ARG A 212 -2.35 -5.15 4.38
N ILE A 213 -2.78 -5.57 5.57
CA ILE A 213 -1.85 -6.08 6.58
C ILE A 213 -1.21 -7.40 6.12
N ASP A 214 0.12 -7.41 6.00
CA ASP A 214 0.95 -8.57 5.63
C ASP A 214 1.35 -9.36 6.89
N GLU A 215 0.57 -10.40 7.22
CA GLU A 215 0.84 -11.32 8.33
C GLU A 215 2.26 -11.90 8.26
N SER A 216 2.75 -12.22 7.06
CA SER A 216 4.02 -12.92 6.87
C SER A 216 5.20 -12.04 7.27
N GLU A 217 5.13 -10.74 6.99
CA GLU A 217 6.18 -9.79 7.37
C GLU A 217 6.19 -9.51 8.87
N ILE A 218 5.02 -9.53 9.53
CA ILE A 218 4.94 -9.42 10.98
C ILE A 218 5.55 -10.66 11.64
N ILE A 219 5.19 -11.87 11.19
CA ILE A 219 5.77 -13.12 11.69
C ILE A 219 7.29 -13.10 11.51
N LEU A 220 7.77 -12.65 10.36
CA LEU A 220 9.20 -12.55 10.11
C LEU A 220 9.90 -11.61 11.10
N SER A 221 9.33 -10.46 11.44
CA SER A 221 9.91 -9.60 12.47
C SER A 221 10.05 -10.30 13.83
N TYR A 222 9.09 -11.16 14.19
CA TYR A 222 9.21 -12.00 15.39
C TYR A 222 10.33 -13.04 15.26
N GLU A 223 10.55 -13.59 14.07
CA GLU A 223 11.67 -14.51 13.81
C GLU A 223 13.01 -13.80 13.91
N GLU A 224 13.15 -12.64 13.28
CA GLU A 224 14.34 -11.77 13.32
C GLU A 224 14.69 -11.34 14.76
N ALA A 225 13.68 -11.12 15.58
CA ALA A 225 13.83 -10.76 16.99
C ALA A 225 13.95 -11.97 17.94
N GLN A 226 14.00 -13.20 17.41
CA GLN A 226 14.05 -14.45 18.19
C GLN A 226 12.88 -14.57 19.20
N ALA A 227 11.74 -14.01 18.83
CA ALA A 227 10.49 -13.94 19.59
C ALA A 227 9.43 -14.93 19.09
N ASN A 228 9.71 -15.60 17.97
CA ASN A 228 8.73 -16.42 17.27
C ASN A 228 8.44 -17.73 18.02
N SER A 229 7.15 -17.97 18.26
CA SER A 229 6.61 -19.22 18.81
C SER A 229 5.23 -19.49 18.22
N GLU A 230 4.72 -20.72 18.36
CA GLU A 230 3.39 -21.07 17.83
C GLU A 230 2.29 -20.20 18.47
N ASP A 231 2.33 -20.01 19.80
CA ASP A 231 1.40 -19.13 20.51
C ASP A 231 1.46 -17.69 19.99
N ARG A 232 2.66 -17.19 19.66
CA ARG A 232 2.84 -15.85 19.11
C ARG A 232 2.31 -15.74 17.69
N ARG A 233 2.51 -16.75 16.85
CA ARG A 233 1.90 -16.82 15.51
C ARG A 233 0.38 -16.78 15.57
N GLN A 234 -0.23 -17.46 16.55
CA GLN A 234 -1.68 -17.40 16.77
C GLN A 234 -2.14 -16.01 17.22
N VAL A 235 -1.40 -15.34 18.12
CA VAL A 235 -1.69 -13.96 18.51
C VAL A 235 -1.60 -13.01 17.32
N ILE A 236 -0.55 -13.13 16.50
CA ILE A 236 -0.39 -12.32 15.28
C ILE A 236 -1.58 -12.54 14.34
N LYS A 237 -1.91 -13.79 14.02
CA LYS A 237 -3.08 -14.14 13.20
C LYS A 237 -4.38 -13.52 13.71
N MET A 238 -4.63 -13.62 15.01
CA MET A 238 -5.80 -13.02 15.65
C MET A 238 -5.82 -11.50 15.48
N CYS A 239 -4.70 -10.82 15.74
CA CYS A 239 -4.61 -9.37 15.62
C CYS A 239 -4.73 -8.89 14.17
N VAL A 240 -4.09 -9.59 13.23
CA VAL A 240 -4.21 -9.32 11.79
C VAL A 240 -5.65 -9.51 11.32
N HIS A 241 -6.30 -10.61 11.72
CA HIS A 241 -7.70 -10.86 11.39
C HIS A 241 -8.63 -9.78 11.93
N HIS A 242 -8.42 -9.33 13.18
CA HIS A 242 -9.22 -8.28 13.78
C HIS A 242 -9.06 -6.94 13.05
N ALA A 243 -7.82 -6.56 12.75
CA ALA A 243 -7.52 -5.32 12.04
C ALA A 243 -8.08 -5.33 10.60
N ASN A 244 -7.84 -6.40 9.83
CA ASN A 244 -8.40 -6.56 8.48
C ASN A 244 -9.94 -6.72 8.48
N GLY A 245 -10.54 -7.25 9.54
CA GLY A 245 -11.99 -7.40 9.66
C GLY A 245 -12.74 -6.06 9.74
N ASN A 246 -12.04 -4.99 10.12
CA ASN A 246 -12.54 -3.62 10.16
C ASN A 246 -12.17 -2.81 8.89
N TYR A 247 -11.70 -3.49 7.82
CA TYR A 247 -11.17 -2.83 6.63
C TYR A 247 -12.20 -1.98 5.90
N HIS A 248 -11.84 -0.73 5.66
CA HIS A 248 -12.52 0.17 4.75
C HIS A 248 -11.47 0.97 3.98
N GLU A 249 -11.62 1.16 2.66
CA GLU A 249 -10.63 1.83 1.78
C GLU A 249 -10.14 3.21 2.31
N ASN A 250 -10.93 3.86 3.16
CA ASN A 250 -10.60 5.17 3.75
C ASN A 250 -10.09 5.13 5.20
N ASN A 251 -9.81 3.95 5.78
CA ASN A 251 -9.55 3.81 7.22
C ASN A 251 -8.25 3.08 7.62
N LEU A 252 -7.26 3.04 6.72
CA LEU A 252 -5.97 2.38 6.96
C LEU A 252 -5.28 2.79 8.28
N LYS A 253 -5.39 4.07 8.65
CA LYS A 253 -4.85 4.62 9.91
C LYS A 253 -5.46 3.96 11.15
N ASP A 254 -6.76 3.67 11.13
CA ASP A 254 -7.43 3.00 12.24
C ASP A 254 -7.08 1.51 12.27
N GLU A 255 -6.94 0.86 11.12
CA GLU A 255 -6.54 -0.55 11.03
C GLU A 255 -5.14 -0.77 11.61
N VAL A 256 -4.19 0.08 11.22
CA VAL A 256 -2.83 0.08 11.75
C VAL A 256 -2.84 0.33 13.26
N PHE A 257 -3.66 1.28 13.73
CA PHE A 257 -3.80 1.57 15.15
C PHE A 257 -4.40 0.39 15.95
N GLU A 258 -5.37 -0.30 15.37
CA GLU A 258 -6.00 -1.49 15.95
C GLU A 258 -4.99 -2.65 16.03
N LEU A 259 -4.24 -2.89 14.95
CA LEU A 259 -3.17 -3.88 14.93
C LEU A 259 -2.11 -3.58 15.99
N GLN A 260 -1.64 -2.33 16.06
CA GLN A 260 -0.67 -1.85 17.06
C GLN A 260 -1.19 -2.09 18.49
N THR A 261 -2.45 -1.77 18.75
CA THR A 261 -3.08 -1.92 20.06
C THR A 261 -3.23 -3.39 20.44
N CYS A 262 -3.68 -4.23 19.52
CA CYS A 262 -3.81 -5.66 19.72
C CYS A 262 -2.45 -6.31 20.01
N LEU A 263 -1.43 -6.04 19.20
CA LEU A 263 -0.10 -6.62 19.39
C LEU A 263 0.53 -6.18 20.72
N LYS A 264 0.43 -4.90 21.09
CA LYS A 264 0.90 -4.42 22.40
C LYS A 264 0.18 -5.08 23.58
N LYS A 265 -1.11 -5.37 23.44
CA LYS A 265 -1.92 -5.97 24.51
C LYS A 265 -1.64 -7.46 24.70
N TYR A 266 -1.45 -8.18 23.59
CA TYR A 266 -1.40 -9.65 23.61
C TYR A 266 -0.01 -10.24 23.34
N SER A 267 0.97 -9.42 22.97
CA SER A 267 2.38 -9.80 22.85
C SER A 267 3.28 -8.83 23.61
N PRO A 268 3.71 -9.19 24.84
CA PRO A 268 4.65 -8.40 25.63
C PRO A 268 5.99 -8.13 24.92
N GLU A 269 6.33 -8.95 23.94
CA GLU A 269 7.55 -8.89 23.13
C GLU A 269 7.49 -7.81 22.05
N PHE A 270 6.27 -7.43 21.64
CA PHE A 270 6.07 -6.55 20.50
C PHE A 270 6.86 -5.24 20.54
N PRO A 271 7.05 -4.56 21.70
CA PRO A 271 7.90 -3.37 21.78
C PRO A 271 9.35 -3.63 21.31
N TYR A 272 9.98 -4.72 21.71
CA TYR A 272 11.35 -5.02 21.26
C TYR A 272 11.38 -5.56 19.83
N VAL A 273 10.34 -6.30 19.40
CA VAL A 273 10.19 -6.73 18.00
C VAL A 273 10.12 -5.51 17.08
N SER A 274 9.32 -4.51 17.46
CA SER A 274 9.22 -3.25 16.71
C SER A 274 10.54 -2.49 16.70
N GLN A 275 11.29 -2.45 17.81
CA GLN A 275 12.60 -1.82 17.86
C GLN A 275 13.59 -2.54 16.93
N ARG A 276 13.62 -3.87 16.95
CA ARG A 276 14.47 -4.66 16.07
C ARG A 276 14.10 -4.46 14.60
N ARG A 277 12.81 -4.39 14.28
CA ARG A 277 12.35 -4.12 12.92
C ARG A 277 12.74 -2.71 12.45
N ASP A 278 12.74 -1.72 13.34
CA ASP A 278 13.27 -0.38 13.02
C ASP A 278 14.75 -0.42 12.64
N GLU A 279 15.56 -1.19 13.37
CA GLU A 279 16.98 -1.38 13.02
C GLU A 279 17.15 -2.07 11.66
N VAL A 280 16.44 -3.19 11.43
CA VAL A 280 16.48 -3.95 10.17
C VAL A 280 15.99 -3.10 9.01
N SER A 281 15.04 -2.18 9.23
CA SER A 281 14.53 -1.32 8.18
C SER A 281 15.63 -0.50 7.51
N ARG A 282 16.76 -0.22 8.17
CA ARG A 282 17.89 0.52 7.60
C ARG A 282 18.52 -0.15 6.37
N GLU A 283 18.29 -1.45 6.18
CA GLU A 283 18.87 -2.23 5.08
C GLU A 283 18.22 -1.96 3.71
N TYR A 284 16.96 -1.50 3.69
CA TYR A 284 16.20 -1.17 2.48
C TYR A 284 15.71 0.27 2.46
#